data_AF-A0A947A3J3-F1
#
_entry.id   AF-A0A947A3J3-F1
#
_cell.length_a   1.000
_cell.length_b   1.000
_cell.length_c   1.000
_cell.angle_alpha   90.00
_cell.angle_beta   90.00
_cell.angle_gamma   90.00
#
_symmetry.space_group_name_H-M   'P 1'
#
loop_
_entity.id
_entity.type
_entity.pdbx_description
1 polymer ?
#
loop_
_entity_poly.entity_id
_entity_poly.type
_entity_poly.pdbx_seq_one_letter_code
_entity_poly.pdbx_strand_id
1 'polypeptide(L)'
;IYAGVDYEAILRAAENDPDGCDIIVWDGGNNDFPFYESDLHITVTDPHRAGHGLAYYPGEVTLKMADVVIINKIDSARPEDVVKIRQIIAEVVPKAKVIDAASPIRVADRSVIRDKKVLVVEDGPTLTHGGMTLGAGTLAAQKFGAEALVDPRPYLVGQLKDTFETYPEIGCLLPAMGYGAEQLSDLEATINGCDCDAVIIGTPIDLNRVIDIKKPNTRVFYDLQSIGSPSLEETLEAFLEKQELLAAVS
;
A
#
# COMPACT_ATOMS: atom_id res chain seq x y z
N ILE A 1 8.43 11.32 -14.20
CA ILE A 1 8.93 11.16 -12.81
C ILE A 1 10.27 11.86 -12.75
N TYR A 2 10.38 12.87 -11.88
CA TYR A 2 11.65 13.56 -11.60
C TYR A 2 12.24 12.97 -10.32
N ALA A 3 13.54 12.69 -10.31
CA ALA A 3 14.22 12.08 -9.16
C ALA A 3 15.67 12.59 -9.08
N GLY A 4 16.18 12.72 -7.85
CA GLY A 4 17.52 13.22 -7.54
C GLY A 4 17.63 13.65 -6.09
N VAL A 5 18.72 14.34 -5.74
CA VAL A 5 18.99 14.80 -4.35
C VAL A 5 18.86 16.32 -4.18
N ASP A 6 18.87 17.08 -5.27
CA ASP A 6 18.69 18.53 -5.25
C ASP A 6 17.21 18.86 -5.53
N TYR A 7 16.45 19.04 -4.45
CA TYR A 7 15.00 19.22 -4.54
C TYR A 7 14.58 20.56 -5.11
N GLU A 8 15.41 21.60 -5.01
CA GLU A 8 15.14 22.86 -5.72
C GLU A 8 15.27 22.63 -7.23
N ALA A 9 16.35 22.01 -7.68
CA ALA A 9 16.54 21.71 -9.10
C ALA A 9 15.45 20.78 -9.66
N ILE A 10 15.02 19.78 -8.89
CA ILE A 10 13.91 18.88 -9.24
C ILE A 10 12.61 19.65 -9.38
N LEU A 11 12.27 20.49 -8.40
CA LEU A 11 11.05 21.30 -8.44
C LEU A 11 11.06 22.21 -9.66
N ARG A 12 12.17 22.92 -9.91
CA ARG A 12 12.34 23.76 -11.11
C ARG A 12 12.20 22.96 -12.41
N ALA A 13 12.75 21.76 -12.46
CA ALA A 13 12.63 20.91 -13.64
C ALA A 13 11.18 20.46 -13.87
N ALA A 14 10.46 20.10 -12.80
CA ALA A 14 9.05 19.72 -12.88
C ALA A 14 8.15 20.91 -13.27
N GLU A 15 8.38 22.09 -12.69
CA GLU A 15 7.67 23.34 -13.04
C GLU A 15 7.85 23.72 -14.52
N ASN A 16 9.01 23.40 -15.10
CA ASN A 16 9.36 23.73 -16.48
C ASN A 16 9.33 22.50 -17.41
N ASP A 17 8.53 21.48 -17.07
CA ASP A 17 8.37 20.29 -17.91
C ASP A 17 7.97 20.71 -19.34
N PRO A 18 8.68 20.25 -20.40
CA PRO A 18 8.36 20.59 -21.78
C PRO A 18 6.93 20.24 -22.21
N ASP A 19 6.30 19.26 -21.57
CA ASP A 19 4.92 18.85 -21.83
C ASP A 19 3.89 19.69 -21.05
N GLY A 20 4.35 20.63 -20.22
CA GLY A 20 3.54 21.46 -19.33
C GLY A 20 3.32 20.83 -17.96
N CYS A 21 3.11 21.67 -16.94
CA CYS A 21 2.85 21.22 -15.58
C CYS A 21 1.85 22.14 -14.88
N ASP A 22 0.66 21.60 -14.58
CA ASP A 22 -0.37 22.30 -13.80
C ASP A 22 -0.34 21.91 -12.31
N ILE A 23 0.09 20.68 -12.01
CA ILE A 23 0.09 20.10 -10.66
C ILE A 23 1.37 19.29 -10.45
N ILE A 24 2.04 19.55 -9.34
CA ILE A 24 3.19 18.77 -8.89
C ILE A 24 2.75 17.91 -7.70
N VAL A 25 2.89 16.60 -7.83
CA VAL A 25 2.64 15.65 -6.75
C VAL A 25 3.95 15.25 -6.12
N TRP A 26 4.14 15.60 -4.84
CA TRP A 26 5.17 15.01 -4.01
C TRP A 26 4.63 13.71 -3.38
N ASP A 27 5.19 12.58 -3.79
CA ASP A 27 4.89 11.29 -3.14
C ASP A 27 6.05 10.90 -2.22
N GLY A 28 5.87 11.10 -0.91
CA GLY A 28 6.82 10.69 0.12
C GLY A 28 6.76 9.20 0.48
N GLY A 29 5.83 8.45 -0.12
CA GLY A 29 5.53 7.07 0.24
C GLY A 29 5.30 6.93 1.74
N ASN A 30 6.10 6.09 2.39
CA ASN A 30 6.10 5.89 3.84
C ASN A 30 7.37 6.40 4.54
N ASN A 31 8.28 7.05 3.82
CA ASN A 31 9.62 7.38 4.33
C ASN A 31 9.95 8.88 4.32
N ASP A 32 9.13 9.73 3.70
CA ASP A 32 9.48 11.15 3.51
C ASP A 32 8.30 12.11 3.61
N PHE A 33 8.60 13.42 3.62
CA PHE A 33 7.68 14.55 3.55
C PHE A 33 8.23 15.60 2.57
N PRO A 34 7.42 16.54 2.05
CA PRO A 34 7.91 17.49 1.05
C PRO A 34 8.98 18.44 1.63
N PHE A 35 10.05 18.68 0.86
CA PHE A 35 11.10 19.66 1.18
C PHE A 35 10.79 21.08 0.68
N TYR A 36 9.59 21.30 0.15
CA TYR A 36 9.06 22.60 -0.25
C TYR A 36 7.64 22.76 0.29
N GLU A 37 7.19 24.01 0.39
CA GLU A 37 5.84 24.32 0.87
C GLU A 37 4.80 23.84 -0.15
N SER A 38 3.88 22.99 0.31
CA SER A 38 2.79 22.43 -0.49
C SER A 38 1.51 23.25 -0.31
N ASP A 39 0.79 23.50 -1.40
CA ASP A 39 -0.53 24.16 -1.34
C ASP A 39 -1.65 23.29 -0.73
N LEU A 40 -1.43 21.97 -0.69
CA LEU A 40 -2.30 20.97 -0.07
C LEU A 40 -1.46 19.78 0.42
N HIS A 41 -1.51 19.49 1.71
CA HIS A 41 -0.85 18.34 2.32
C HIS A 41 -1.87 17.30 2.79
N ILE A 42 -1.82 16.09 2.21
CA ILE A 42 -2.68 14.96 2.57
C ILE A 42 -1.84 13.90 3.29
N THR A 43 -2.20 13.57 4.53
CA THR A 43 -1.60 12.44 5.27
C THR A 43 -2.59 11.28 5.37
N VAL A 44 -2.13 10.07 5.06
CA VAL A 44 -2.92 8.84 5.22
C VAL A 44 -2.52 8.11 6.50
N THR A 45 -3.50 7.75 7.30
CA THR A 45 -3.34 6.99 8.55
C THR A 45 -3.96 5.59 8.42
N ASP A 46 -3.34 4.61 9.08
CA ASP A 46 -3.79 3.21 9.07
C ASP A 46 -4.15 2.78 10.51
N PRO A 47 -5.45 2.56 10.82
CA PRO A 47 -5.89 2.11 12.13
C PRO A 47 -5.36 0.72 12.52
N HIS A 48 -4.96 -0.14 11.59
CA HIS A 48 -4.30 -1.42 11.92
C HIS A 48 -2.98 -1.22 12.66
N ARG A 49 -2.44 0.00 12.64
CA ARG A 49 -1.22 0.42 13.34
C ARG A 49 -1.47 1.66 14.22
N ALA A 50 -2.62 1.70 14.90
CA ALA A 50 -3.04 2.88 15.65
C ALA A 50 -2.02 3.37 16.69
N GLY A 51 -1.46 4.56 16.45
CA GLY A 51 -0.42 5.20 17.26
C GLY A 51 0.98 5.19 16.62
N HIS A 52 1.22 4.41 15.57
CA HIS A 52 2.53 4.37 14.89
C HIS A 52 2.91 5.71 14.27
N GLY A 53 1.91 6.50 13.85
CA GLY A 53 2.13 7.86 13.33
C GLY A 53 2.81 8.81 14.34
N LEU A 54 2.86 8.48 15.63
CA LEU A 54 3.60 9.27 16.63
C LEU A 54 4.90 8.59 17.08
N ALA A 55 5.11 7.34 16.70
CA ALA A 55 6.22 6.52 17.18
C ALA A 55 7.37 6.38 16.17
N TYR A 56 7.08 6.54 14.89
CA TYR A 56 8.05 6.36 13.81
C TYR A 56 8.16 7.62 12.97
N TYR A 57 9.40 8.04 12.69
CA TYR A 57 9.68 9.10 11.74
C TYR A 57 9.46 8.60 10.30
N PRO A 58 8.88 9.41 9.39
CA PRO A 58 8.44 10.80 9.58
C PRO A 58 6.95 10.98 9.96
N GLY A 59 6.27 9.95 10.48
CA GLY A 59 4.81 9.97 10.65
C GLY A 59 4.25 11.15 11.46
N GLU A 60 4.95 11.61 12.49
CA GLU A 60 4.46 12.72 13.31
C GLU A 60 4.57 14.04 12.55
N VAL A 61 5.62 14.17 11.73
CA VAL A 61 5.88 15.36 10.91
C VAL A 61 4.80 15.48 9.85
N THR A 62 4.53 14.41 9.10
CA THR A 62 3.48 14.41 8.07
C THR A 62 2.11 14.71 8.67
N LEU A 63 1.77 14.10 9.82
CA LEU A 63 0.50 14.36 10.50
C LEU A 63 0.35 15.82 10.94
N LYS A 64 1.42 16.44 11.47
CA LYS A 64 1.39 17.85 11.89
C LYS A 64 1.30 18.84 10.72
N MET A 65 1.80 18.46 9.55
CA MET A 65 1.75 19.27 8.33
C MET A 65 0.42 19.14 7.59
N ALA A 66 -0.41 18.16 7.92
CA ALA A 66 -1.60 17.81 7.15
C ALA A 66 -2.68 18.90 7.16
N ASP A 67 -3.13 19.30 5.98
CA ASP A 67 -4.39 20.01 5.78
C ASP A 67 -5.58 19.03 5.81
N VAL A 68 -5.31 17.79 5.36
CA VAL A 68 -6.28 16.71 5.25
C VAL A 68 -5.67 15.43 5.81
N VAL A 69 -6.39 14.75 6.69
CA VAL A 69 -6.02 13.42 7.19
C VAL A 69 -7.04 12.40 6.73
N ILE A 70 -6.57 11.38 6.01
CA ILE A 70 -7.39 10.24 5.61
C ILE A 70 -7.19 9.13 6.63
N ILE A 71 -8.27 8.64 7.22
CA ILE A 71 -8.27 7.42 8.03
C ILE A 71 -8.71 6.28 7.11
N ASN A 72 -7.75 5.50 6.60
CA ASN A 72 -8.02 4.47 5.61
C ASN A 72 -8.25 3.08 6.26
N LYS A 73 -8.80 2.13 5.51
CA LYS A 73 -9.05 0.73 5.92
C LYS A 73 -10.00 0.59 7.11
N ILE A 74 -10.88 1.56 7.33
CA ILE A 74 -11.84 1.53 8.45
C ILE A 74 -12.82 0.35 8.36
N ASP A 75 -13.00 -0.21 7.17
CA ASP A 75 -13.86 -1.35 6.88
C ASP A 75 -13.30 -2.69 7.38
N SER A 76 -12.00 -2.75 7.65
CA SER A 76 -11.29 -3.96 8.11
C SER A 76 -10.64 -3.81 9.48
N ALA A 77 -10.46 -2.58 9.95
CA ALA A 77 -9.87 -2.30 11.26
C ALA A 77 -10.87 -2.46 12.41
N ARG A 78 -10.35 -2.60 13.63
CA ARG A 78 -11.18 -2.63 14.83
C ARG A 78 -11.73 -1.22 15.13
N PRO A 79 -13.01 -1.07 15.52
CA PRO A 79 -13.59 0.24 15.80
C PRO A 79 -12.82 1.06 16.85
N GLU A 80 -12.27 0.41 17.87
CA GLU A 80 -11.48 1.08 18.91
C GLU A 80 -10.20 1.74 18.37
N ASP A 81 -9.58 1.13 17.35
CA ASP A 81 -8.36 1.65 16.74
C ASP A 81 -8.66 2.87 15.87
N VAL A 82 -9.80 2.87 15.17
CA VAL A 82 -10.30 4.04 14.42
C VAL A 82 -10.56 5.21 15.38
N VAL A 83 -11.21 4.94 16.52
CA VAL A 83 -11.46 5.96 17.55
C VAL A 83 -10.15 6.52 18.10
N LYS A 84 -9.15 5.67 18.36
CA LYS A 84 -7.83 6.09 18.84
C LYS A 84 -7.13 7.03 17.84
N ILE A 85 -7.17 6.72 16.54
CA ILE A 85 -6.61 7.61 15.51
C ILE A 85 -7.32 8.97 15.51
N ARG A 86 -8.65 9.00 15.63
CA ARG A 86 -9.40 10.27 15.71
C ARG A 86 -9.01 11.13 16.91
N GLN A 87 -8.80 10.51 18.07
CA GLN A 87 -8.34 11.21 19.27
C GLN A 87 -6.96 11.83 19.05
N ILE A 88 -6.04 11.09 18.43
CA ILE A 88 -4.71 11.59 18.07
C ILE A 88 -4.81 12.76 17.10
N ILE A 89 -5.62 12.65 16.04
CA ILE A 89 -5.80 13.73 15.06
C ILE A 89 -6.35 14.99 15.73
N ALA A 90 -7.36 14.86 16.60
CA ALA A 90 -7.95 15.99 17.31
C ALA A 90 -6.96 16.67 18.27
N GLU A 91 -5.98 15.95 18.81
CA GLU A 91 -4.94 16.50 19.68
C GLU A 91 -3.81 17.16 18.87
N VAL A 92 -3.33 16.49 17.82
CA VAL A 92 -2.11 16.87 17.10
C VAL A 92 -2.37 17.88 16.00
N VAL A 93 -3.47 17.73 15.26
CA VAL A 93 -3.81 18.55 14.08
C VAL A 93 -5.31 18.88 14.04
N PRO A 94 -5.84 19.61 15.04
CA PRO A 94 -7.28 19.86 15.20
C PRO A 94 -7.96 20.62 14.05
N LYS A 95 -7.17 21.24 13.17
CA LYS A 95 -7.67 22.02 12.03
C LYS A 95 -7.75 21.21 10.73
N ALA A 96 -7.14 20.02 10.68
CA ALA A 96 -7.17 19.21 9.47
C ALA A 96 -8.58 18.71 9.19
N LYS A 97 -8.94 18.67 7.90
CA LYS A 97 -10.15 17.98 7.45
C LYS A 97 -9.91 16.47 7.58
N VAL A 98 -10.85 15.75 8.17
CA VAL A 98 -10.73 14.30 8.36
C VAL A 98 -11.66 13.57 7.39
N ILE A 99 -11.09 12.64 6.62
CA ILE A 99 -11.80 11.82 5.64
C ILE A 99 -11.75 10.37 6.10
N ASP A 100 -12.92 9.75 6.16
CA ASP A 100 -13.04 8.31 6.37
C ASP A 100 -12.89 7.59 5.05
N ALA A 101 -12.07 6.53 5.01
CA ALA A 101 -11.86 5.76 3.80
C ALA A 101 -11.73 4.26 4.06
N ALA A 102 -12.19 3.49 3.07
CA ALA A 102 -11.99 2.06 2.97
C ALA A 102 -10.98 1.74 1.86
N SER A 103 -10.46 0.51 1.86
CA SER A 103 -9.68 -0.03 0.74
C SER A 103 -10.21 -1.41 0.37
N PRO A 104 -11.40 -1.48 -0.24
CA PRO A 104 -12.06 -2.75 -0.48
C PRO A 104 -11.26 -3.62 -1.45
N ILE A 105 -10.91 -4.81 -0.96
CA ILE A 105 -10.15 -5.77 -1.77
C ILE A 105 -11.02 -6.35 -2.90
N ARG A 106 -10.46 -6.34 -4.11
CA ARG A 106 -10.95 -7.00 -5.33
C ARG A 106 -9.88 -7.91 -5.92
N VAL A 107 -10.27 -8.89 -6.72
CA VAL A 107 -9.35 -9.81 -7.42
C VAL A 107 -9.74 -9.95 -8.88
N ALA A 108 -8.77 -10.24 -9.75
CA ALA A 108 -9.01 -10.41 -11.18
C ALA A 108 -9.98 -11.58 -11.46
N ASP A 109 -9.72 -12.72 -10.84
CA ASP A 109 -10.55 -13.92 -10.93
C ASP A 109 -10.74 -14.55 -9.54
N ARG A 110 -12.00 -14.64 -9.10
CA ARG A 110 -12.39 -15.22 -7.80
C ARG A 110 -12.39 -16.74 -7.82
N SER A 111 -12.57 -17.37 -8.99
CA SER A 111 -12.62 -18.83 -9.15
C SER A 111 -11.25 -19.48 -8.90
N VAL A 112 -10.19 -18.69 -8.95
CA VAL A 112 -8.82 -19.09 -8.62
C VAL A 112 -8.63 -19.29 -7.11
N ILE A 113 -9.47 -18.69 -6.26
CA ILE A 113 -9.32 -18.70 -4.80
C ILE A 113 -10.27 -19.69 -4.13
N ARG A 114 -11.54 -19.67 -4.53
CA ARG A 114 -12.61 -20.36 -3.80
C ARG A 114 -12.38 -21.87 -3.72
N ASP A 115 -12.50 -22.41 -2.51
CA ASP A 115 -12.39 -23.85 -2.19
C ASP A 115 -11.06 -24.48 -2.65
N LYS A 116 -9.98 -23.67 -2.69
CA LYS A 116 -8.63 -24.09 -3.11
C LYS A 116 -7.60 -23.87 -2.02
N LYS A 117 -6.54 -24.67 -2.02
CA LYS A 117 -5.32 -24.44 -1.23
C LYS A 117 -4.44 -23.45 -1.97
N VAL A 118 -4.26 -22.27 -1.39
CA VAL A 118 -3.60 -21.16 -2.06
C VAL A 118 -2.26 -20.82 -1.44
N LEU A 119 -1.27 -20.56 -2.28
CA LEU A 119 -0.05 -19.86 -1.88
C LEU A 119 -0.31 -18.36 -1.98
N VAL A 120 0.04 -17.61 -0.94
CA VAL A 120 -0.10 -16.15 -0.94
C VAL A 120 1.28 -15.51 -1.03
N VAL A 121 1.48 -14.70 -2.06
CA VAL A 121 2.69 -13.88 -2.24
C VAL A 121 2.36 -12.44 -1.87
N GLU A 122 3.10 -11.86 -0.95
CA GLU A 122 2.87 -10.50 -0.44
C GLU A 122 4.10 -9.61 -0.62
N ASP A 123 3.90 -8.32 -0.42
CA ASP A 123 4.96 -7.33 -0.37
C ASP A 123 5.96 -7.60 0.76
N GLY A 124 7.24 -7.78 0.41
CA GLY A 124 8.31 -8.13 1.36
C GLY A 124 8.48 -7.13 2.52
N PRO A 125 8.57 -5.81 2.27
CA PRO A 125 8.66 -4.80 3.32
C PRO A 125 7.51 -4.86 4.33
N THR A 126 6.29 -5.14 3.87
CA THR A 126 5.11 -5.27 4.73
C THR A 126 5.26 -6.40 5.75
N LEU A 127 5.79 -7.55 5.33
CA LEU A 127 5.93 -8.76 6.16
C LEU A 127 7.19 -8.79 7.01
N THR A 128 8.24 -8.07 6.61
CA THR A 128 9.55 -8.10 7.28
C THR A 128 9.68 -6.99 8.32
N HIS A 129 9.84 -5.75 7.87
CA HIS A 129 10.09 -4.60 8.75
C HIS A 129 8.80 -3.83 9.08
N GLY A 130 7.72 -4.08 8.35
CA GLY A 130 6.40 -3.51 8.61
C GLY A 130 5.68 -4.11 9.81
N GLY A 131 6.11 -5.28 10.30
CA GLY A 131 5.54 -5.94 11.48
C GLY A 131 4.11 -6.44 11.29
N MET A 132 3.64 -6.61 10.05
CA MET A 132 2.32 -7.18 9.76
C MET A 132 2.43 -8.67 9.43
N THR A 133 1.55 -9.46 10.04
CA THR A 133 1.41 -10.90 9.79
C THR A 133 0.31 -11.24 8.78
N LEU A 134 -0.39 -10.21 8.28
CA LEU A 134 -1.47 -10.31 7.30
C LEU A 134 -1.25 -9.25 6.22
N GLY A 135 -1.45 -9.61 4.96
CA GLY A 135 -1.40 -8.69 3.82
C GLY A 135 -2.68 -8.71 2.98
N ALA A 136 -2.64 -8.03 1.83
CA ALA A 136 -3.79 -7.91 0.94
C ALA A 136 -4.20 -9.27 0.34
N GLY A 137 -3.23 -10.11 0.01
CA GLY A 137 -3.43 -11.49 -0.42
C GLY A 137 -4.08 -12.36 0.64
N THR A 138 -3.71 -12.17 1.90
CA THR A 138 -4.28 -12.94 3.02
C THR A 138 -5.74 -12.59 3.24
N LEU A 139 -6.05 -11.28 3.23
CA LEU A 139 -7.42 -10.79 3.31
C LEU A 139 -8.26 -11.23 2.09
N ALA A 140 -7.68 -11.27 0.89
CA ALA A 140 -8.35 -11.80 -0.30
C ALA A 140 -8.68 -13.30 -0.16
N ALA A 141 -7.72 -14.11 0.31
CA ALA A 141 -7.92 -15.54 0.53
C ALA A 141 -9.10 -15.80 1.48
N GLN A 142 -9.16 -15.07 2.59
CA GLN A 142 -10.25 -15.18 3.56
C GLN A 142 -11.58 -14.70 2.97
N LYS A 143 -11.61 -13.51 2.35
CA LYS A 143 -12.83 -12.91 1.80
C LYS A 143 -13.46 -13.74 0.67
N PHE A 144 -12.64 -14.43 -0.12
CA PHE A 144 -13.11 -15.20 -1.27
C PHE A 144 -13.16 -16.71 -1.03
N GLY A 145 -12.93 -17.17 0.21
CA GLY A 145 -13.20 -18.53 0.64
C GLY A 145 -12.16 -19.55 0.18
N ALA A 146 -10.87 -19.25 0.33
CA ALA A 146 -9.82 -20.25 0.19
C ALA A 146 -10.01 -21.39 1.21
N GLU A 147 -9.70 -22.63 0.82
CA GLU A 147 -9.76 -23.79 1.72
C GLU A 147 -8.68 -23.70 2.80
N ALA A 148 -7.46 -23.37 2.39
CA ALA A 148 -6.31 -23.22 3.29
C ALA A 148 -5.22 -22.36 2.64
N LEU A 149 -4.37 -21.78 3.49
CA LEU A 149 -3.10 -21.17 3.06
C LEU A 149 -1.99 -22.22 3.09
N VAL A 150 -1.17 -22.28 2.04
CA VAL A 150 -0.05 -23.20 1.93
C VAL A 150 1.23 -22.56 2.45
N ASP A 151 1.90 -23.22 3.41
CA ASP A 151 3.21 -22.79 3.90
C ASP A 151 4.30 -23.07 2.85
N PRO A 152 5.01 -22.04 2.34
CA PRO A 152 6.05 -22.21 1.34
C PRO A 152 7.36 -22.77 1.88
N ARG A 153 7.57 -22.85 3.21
CA ARG A 153 8.85 -23.26 3.83
C ARG A 153 9.46 -24.56 3.28
N PRO A 154 8.69 -25.64 3.02
CA PRO A 154 9.26 -26.87 2.43
C PRO A 154 9.79 -26.70 1.01
N TYR A 155 9.44 -25.60 0.32
CA TYR A 155 9.68 -25.36 -1.10
C TYR A 155 10.62 -24.20 -1.37
N LEU A 156 11.15 -23.53 -0.32
CA LEU A 156 11.99 -22.35 -0.47
C LEU A 156 13.28 -22.68 -1.23
N VAL A 157 13.64 -21.79 -2.15
CA VAL A 157 14.87 -21.85 -2.95
C VAL A 157 15.74 -20.63 -2.67
N GLY A 158 17.06 -20.84 -2.70
CA GLY A 158 18.07 -19.78 -2.59
C GLY A 158 17.87 -18.84 -1.39
N GLN A 159 17.91 -17.54 -1.65
CA GLN A 159 17.91 -16.49 -0.61
C GLN A 159 16.60 -16.41 0.18
N LEU A 160 15.52 -17.04 -0.30
CA LEU A 160 14.26 -17.10 0.44
C LEU A 160 14.39 -17.97 1.70
N LYS A 161 15.31 -18.94 1.74
CA LYS A 161 15.59 -19.69 2.99
C LYS A 161 16.11 -18.76 4.07
N ASP A 162 17.13 -17.98 3.74
CA ASP A 162 17.75 -17.01 4.65
C ASP A 162 16.74 -15.94 5.11
N THR A 163 15.80 -15.56 4.23
CA THR A 163 14.71 -14.64 4.57
C THR A 163 13.82 -15.22 5.67
N PHE A 164 13.39 -16.48 5.55
CA PHE A 164 12.54 -17.12 6.57
C PHE A 164 13.29 -17.43 7.87
N GLU A 165 14.61 -17.62 7.81
CA GLU A 165 15.44 -17.72 9.02
C GLU A 165 15.58 -16.37 9.73
N THR A 166 15.74 -15.29 8.97
CA THR A 166 15.85 -13.92 9.51
C THR A 166 14.53 -13.41 10.07
N TYR A 167 13.41 -13.74 9.42
CA TYR A 167 12.06 -13.30 9.77
C TYR A 167 11.13 -14.51 10.02
N PRO A 168 11.30 -15.23 11.13
CA PRO A 168 10.54 -16.46 11.40
C PRO A 168 9.03 -16.22 11.55
N GLU A 169 8.65 -15.00 11.93
CA GLU A 169 7.26 -14.59 12.23
C GLU A 169 6.40 -14.33 10.99
N ILE A 170 6.96 -14.41 9.77
CA ILE A 170 6.22 -14.22 8.50
C ILE A 170 5.05 -15.21 8.35
N GLY A 171 5.12 -16.35 9.03
CA GLY A 171 4.07 -17.37 8.97
C GLY A 171 4.08 -18.12 7.64
N CYS A 172 2.92 -18.25 6.99
CA CYS A 172 2.74 -19.01 5.75
C CYS A 172 2.75 -18.13 4.49
N LEU A 173 3.17 -16.87 4.60
CA LEU A 173 3.16 -15.93 3.48
C LEU A 173 4.52 -15.91 2.79
N LEU A 174 4.54 -15.89 1.46
CA LEU A 174 5.78 -15.80 0.68
C LEU A 174 6.12 -14.32 0.41
N PRO A 175 7.18 -13.75 0.99
CA PRO A 175 7.55 -12.36 0.74
C PRO A 175 8.24 -12.20 -0.62
N ALA A 176 7.81 -11.21 -1.41
CA ALA A 176 8.57 -10.74 -2.56
C ALA A 176 9.68 -9.77 -2.08
N MET A 177 10.89 -10.30 -1.89
CA MET A 177 12.03 -9.59 -1.28
C MET A 177 12.83 -8.69 -2.24
N GLY A 178 12.51 -8.72 -3.52
CA GLY A 178 13.16 -7.90 -4.54
C GLY A 178 13.01 -8.52 -5.93
N TYR A 179 13.54 -7.80 -6.91
CA TYR A 179 13.37 -8.12 -8.34
C TYR A 179 14.71 -8.22 -9.09
N GLY A 180 15.81 -8.50 -8.37
CA GLY A 180 17.06 -8.91 -8.99
C GLY A 180 16.94 -10.28 -9.67
N ALA A 181 17.77 -10.56 -10.67
CA ALA A 181 17.65 -11.79 -11.47
C ALA A 181 17.65 -13.08 -10.63
N GLU A 182 18.51 -13.17 -9.61
CA GLU A 182 18.56 -14.29 -8.67
C GLU A 182 17.29 -14.38 -7.82
N GLN A 183 16.83 -13.25 -7.26
CA GLN A 183 15.62 -13.18 -6.44
C GLN A 183 14.36 -13.57 -7.23
N LEU A 184 14.25 -13.13 -8.48
CA LEU A 184 13.16 -13.52 -9.38
C LEU A 184 13.20 -15.03 -9.67
N SER A 185 14.39 -15.58 -9.93
CA SER A 185 14.56 -17.02 -10.17
C SER A 185 14.19 -17.84 -8.94
N ASP A 186 14.62 -17.43 -7.74
CA ASP A 186 14.28 -18.10 -6.47
C ASP A 186 12.78 -18.03 -6.18
N LEU A 187 12.15 -16.87 -6.43
CA LEU A 187 10.71 -16.66 -6.26
C LEU A 187 9.92 -17.54 -7.23
N GLU A 188 10.29 -17.56 -8.51
CA GLU A 188 9.66 -18.40 -9.53
C GLU A 188 9.77 -19.89 -9.19
N ALA A 189 10.97 -20.35 -8.83
CA ALA A 189 11.22 -21.75 -8.48
C ALA A 189 10.42 -22.16 -7.23
N THR A 190 10.38 -21.30 -6.21
CA THR A 190 9.62 -21.53 -4.98
C THR A 190 8.12 -21.61 -5.27
N ILE A 191 7.57 -20.64 -6.01
CA ILE A 191 6.14 -20.61 -6.38
C ILE A 191 5.77 -21.87 -7.18
N ASN A 192 6.57 -22.21 -8.20
CA ASN A 192 6.30 -23.34 -9.08
C ASN A 192 6.52 -24.70 -8.39
N GLY A 193 7.41 -24.79 -7.39
CA GLY A 193 7.63 -25.99 -6.58
C GLY A 193 6.60 -26.21 -5.46
N CYS A 194 5.92 -25.16 -5.00
CA CYS A 194 4.96 -25.23 -3.89
C CYS A 194 3.76 -26.12 -4.20
N ASP A 195 3.34 -26.99 -3.27
CA ASP A 195 2.14 -27.83 -3.43
C ASP A 195 0.87 -27.03 -3.09
N CYS A 196 0.40 -26.24 -4.06
CA CYS A 196 -0.82 -25.45 -3.96
C CYS A 196 -1.62 -25.52 -5.27
N ASP A 197 -2.94 -25.34 -5.17
CA ASP A 197 -3.85 -25.34 -6.32
C ASP A 197 -3.77 -24.03 -7.11
N ALA A 198 -3.45 -22.93 -6.44
CA ALA A 198 -3.39 -21.60 -7.01
C ALA A 198 -2.49 -20.64 -6.23
N VAL A 199 -2.20 -19.49 -6.84
CA VAL A 199 -1.36 -18.43 -6.27
C VAL A 199 -2.13 -17.11 -6.21
N ILE A 200 -2.12 -16.47 -5.06
CA ILE A 200 -2.66 -15.11 -4.87
C ILE A 200 -1.49 -14.13 -4.86
N ILE A 201 -1.53 -13.17 -5.77
CA ILE A 201 -0.51 -12.13 -5.91
C ILE A 201 -1.00 -10.87 -5.20
N GLY A 202 -0.52 -10.65 -3.97
CA GLY A 202 -0.77 -9.49 -3.11
C GLY A 202 0.25 -8.36 -3.26
N THR A 203 1.19 -8.46 -4.20
CA THR A 203 2.23 -7.46 -4.44
C THR A 203 1.71 -6.23 -5.19
N PRO A 204 2.30 -5.03 -5.01
CA PRO A 204 1.95 -3.84 -5.79
C PRO A 204 2.15 -4.02 -7.30
N ILE A 205 3.23 -4.70 -7.71
CA ILE A 205 3.47 -5.03 -9.11
C ILE A 205 2.71 -6.28 -9.54
N ASP A 206 2.53 -6.45 -10.84
CA ASP A 206 2.07 -7.71 -11.41
C ASP A 206 3.25 -8.67 -11.62
N LEU A 207 3.33 -9.72 -10.80
CA LEU A 207 4.41 -10.71 -10.87
C LEU A 207 4.45 -11.46 -12.21
N ASN A 208 3.32 -11.59 -12.92
CA ASN A 208 3.29 -12.25 -14.24
C ASN A 208 4.10 -11.48 -15.29
N ARG A 209 4.50 -10.23 -15.02
CA ARG A 209 5.35 -9.43 -15.92
C ARG A 209 6.84 -9.73 -15.75
N VAL A 210 7.24 -10.42 -14.67
CA VAL A 210 8.65 -10.59 -14.29
C VAL A 210 9.05 -12.04 -14.03
N ILE A 211 8.10 -12.94 -13.78
CA ILE A 211 8.32 -14.39 -13.59
C ILE A 211 7.22 -15.22 -14.27
N ASP A 212 7.53 -16.46 -14.61
CA ASP A 212 6.59 -17.44 -15.17
C ASP A 212 5.91 -18.27 -14.07
N ILE A 213 4.66 -17.92 -13.73
CA ILE A 213 3.86 -18.66 -12.75
C ILE A 213 3.02 -19.70 -13.48
N LYS A 214 3.40 -20.97 -13.36
CA LYS A 214 2.76 -22.09 -14.08
C LYS A 214 1.43 -22.55 -13.47
N LYS A 215 1.13 -22.07 -12.26
CA LYS A 215 -0.11 -22.38 -11.54
C LYS A 215 -1.18 -21.31 -11.83
N PRO A 216 -2.48 -21.66 -11.76
CA PRO A 216 -3.55 -20.66 -11.79
C PRO A 216 -3.27 -19.56 -10.77
N ASN A 217 -3.32 -18.29 -11.19
CA ASN A 217 -3.03 -17.18 -10.32
C ASN A 217 -4.01 -16.02 -10.51
N THR A 218 -4.16 -15.22 -9.47
CA THR A 218 -5.02 -14.05 -9.49
C THR A 218 -4.36 -12.92 -8.72
N ARG A 219 -4.49 -11.71 -9.23
CA ARG A 219 -3.93 -10.51 -8.62
C ARG A 219 -4.96 -9.85 -7.71
N VAL A 220 -4.50 -9.43 -6.55
CA VAL A 220 -5.26 -8.59 -5.63
C VAL A 220 -5.10 -7.13 -6.00
N PHE A 221 -6.20 -6.41 -5.97
CA PHE A 221 -6.21 -4.96 -6.10
C PHE A 221 -7.02 -4.36 -4.97
N TYR A 222 -6.72 -3.11 -4.68
CA TYR A 222 -7.45 -2.26 -3.77
C TYR A 222 -7.28 -0.83 -4.28
N ASP A 223 -8.35 -0.06 -4.14
CA ASP A 223 -8.36 1.36 -4.47
C ASP A 223 -8.93 2.08 -3.26
N LEU A 224 -8.51 3.33 -3.03
CA LEU A 224 -9.07 4.14 -1.96
C LEU A 224 -10.56 4.39 -2.26
N GLN A 225 -11.41 4.23 -1.25
CA GLN A 225 -12.82 4.58 -1.33
C GLN A 225 -13.17 5.52 -0.18
N SER A 226 -13.45 6.79 -0.47
CA SER A 226 -14.01 7.74 0.49
C SER A 226 -15.36 7.24 1.03
N ILE A 227 -15.59 7.37 2.33
CA ILE A 227 -16.82 6.95 3.02
C ILE A 227 -17.49 8.18 3.62
N GLY A 228 -18.71 8.47 3.14
CA GLY A 228 -19.46 9.65 3.56
C GLY A 228 -18.85 10.96 3.04
N SER A 229 -19.10 12.05 3.77
CA SER A 229 -18.54 13.38 3.46
C SER A 229 -17.83 13.95 4.71
N PRO A 230 -16.74 14.72 4.55
CA PRO A 230 -16.18 15.11 3.26
C PRO A 230 -15.43 13.95 2.56
N SER A 231 -15.51 13.89 1.24
CA SER A 231 -14.74 12.93 0.44
C SER A 231 -13.40 13.49 -0.03
N LEU A 232 -12.50 12.62 -0.51
CA LEU A 232 -11.25 13.04 -1.14
C LEU A 232 -11.54 13.82 -2.42
N GLU A 233 -12.49 13.36 -3.20
CA GLU A 233 -12.94 13.97 -4.45
C GLU A 233 -13.44 15.40 -4.22
N GLU A 234 -14.36 15.60 -3.27
CA GLU A 234 -14.87 16.94 -2.89
C GLU A 234 -13.75 17.86 -2.41
N THR A 235 -12.76 17.30 -1.72
CA THR A 235 -11.62 18.06 -1.19
C THR A 235 -10.65 18.48 -2.28
N LEU A 236 -10.37 17.60 -3.24
CA LEU A 236 -9.54 17.89 -4.40
C LEU A 236 -10.24 18.88 -5.34
N GLU A 237 -11.54 18.71 -5.61
CA GLU A 237 -12.32 19.66 -6.39
C GLU A 237 -12.24 21.06 -5.79
N ALA A 238 -12.53 21.22 -4.49
CA ALA A 238 -12.44 22.51 -3.81
C ALA A 238 -11.02 23.12 -3.85
N PHE A 239 -9.99 22.28 -3.78
CA PHE A 239 -8.60 22.72 -3.94
C PHE A 239 -8.34 23.24 -5.35
N LEU A 240 -8.71 22.47 -6.38
CA LEU A 240 -8.52 22.86 -7.77
C LEU A 240 -9.31 24.11 -8.16
N GLU A 241 -10.52 24.29 -7.61
CA GLU A 241 -11.30 25.54 -7.77
C GLU A 241 -10.55 26.72 -7.18
N LYS A 242 -10.02 26.58 -5.96
CA LYS A 242 -9.27 27.63 -5.27
C LYS A 242 -8.00 28.03 -6.01
N GLN A 243 -7.36 27.08 -6.69
CA GLN A 243 -6.14 27.30 -7.49
C GLN A 243 -6.45 27.73 -8.94
N GLU A 244 -7.73 27.93 -9.30
CA GLU A 244 -8.17 28.29 -10.65
C GLU A 244 -7.75 27.26 -11.73
N LEU A 245 -7.59 25.99 -11.33
CA LEU A 245 -7.17 24.88 -12.20
C LEU A 245 -8.34 24.07 -12.78
N LEU A 246 -9.56 24.27 -12.29
CA LEU A 246 -10.76 23.76 -12.95
C LEU A 246 -11.14 24.69 -14.09
N ALA A 247 -11.02 24.20 -15.33
CA ALA A 247 -11.57 24.90 -16.48
C ALA A 247 -13.04 25.23 -16.20
N ALA A 248 -13.44 26.49 -16.42
CA ALA A 248 -14.84 26.86 -16.40
C ALA A 248 -15.60 25.89 -17.33
N VAL A 249 -16.43 25.05 -16.74
CA VAL A 249 -17.32 24.17 -17.51
C VAL A 249 -18.30 25.09 -18.22
N SER A 250 -18.00 25.45 -19.47
CA SER A 250 -18.85 26.22 -20.37
C SER A 250 -19.90 25.33 -21.01
#